data_AF-A0A7V0MB30-F1
#
_entry.id   AF-A0A7V0MB30-F1
#
_cell.length_a   1.000
_cell.length_b   1.000
_cell.length_c   1.000
_cell.angle_alpha   90.00
_cell.angle_beta   90.00
_cell.angle_gamma   90.00
#
_symmetry.space_group_name_H-M   'P 1'
#
loop_
_entity.id
_entity.type
_entity.pdbx_description
1 polymer ?
#
loop_
_entity_poly.entity_id
_entity_poly.type
_entity_poly.pdbx_seq_one_letter_code
_entity_poly.pdbx_strand_id
1 'polypeptide(L)'
;MKLIKDLSIYLLVISLVFSLSNLSCMKLSRPQYYRELSGEQKTQVEDWLHSGDLLYQIGDYELALDYYKKIIEYYPGTRYAQEANGKIKEIKKSEQKLESK
;
A
#
# COMPACT_ATOMS: atom_id res chain seq x y z
N MET A 1 -16.20 49.52 11.85
CA MET A 1 -16.20 48.82 10.54
C MET A 1 -14.92 48.01 10.24
N LYS A 2 -13.76 48.30 10.86
CA LYS A 2 -12.54 47.45 10.75
C LYS A 2 -12.69 46.11 11.51
N LEU A 3 -13.16 46.18 12.75
CA LEU A 3 -13.32 45.02 13.66
C LEU A 3 -14.18 43.87 13.10
N ILE A 4 -15.23 44.18 12.34
CA ILE A 4 -16.15 43.19 11.75
C ILE A 4 -15.46 42.45 10.57
N LYS A 5 -14.59 43.14 9.83
CA LYS A 5 -13.84 42.54 8.73
C LYS A 5 -12.78 41.56 9.26
N ASP A 6 -12.09 41.93 10.32
CA ASP A 6 -11.09 41.08 10.97
C ASP A 6 -11.72 39.77 11.49
N LEU A 7 -12.91 39.86 12.09
CA LEU A 7 -13.65 38.69 12.54
C LEU A 7 -14.13 37.80 11.39
N SER A 8 -14.59 38.39 10.27
CA SER A 8 -14.99 37.62 9.08
C SER A 8 -13.80 36.89 8.45
N ILE A 9 -12.62 37.51 8.43
CA ILE A 9 -11.39 36.93 7.88
C ILE A 9 -10.95 35.76 8.76
N TYR A 10 -11.02 35.90 10.08
CA TYR A 10 -10.64 34.84 11.01
C TYR A 10 -11.53 33.59 10.89
N LEU A 11 -12.85 33.78 10.74
CA LEU A 11 -13.80 32.68 10.51
C LEU A 11 -13.53 31.95 9.18
N LEU A 12 -13.21 32.70 8.12
CA LEU A 12 -12.84 32.11 6.83
C LEU A 12 -11.56 31.27 6.94
N VAL A 13 -10.53 31.78 7.61
CA VAL A 13 -9.26 31.06 7.78
C VAL A 13 -9.44 29.77 8.58
N ILE A 14 -10.23 29.77 9.65
CA ILE A 14 -10.54 28.55 10.42
C ILE A 14 -11.24 27.51 9.55
N SER A 15 -12.24 27.93 8.77
CA SER A 15 -12.95 27.01 7.86
C SER A 15 -12.02 26.42 6.81
N LEU A 16 -11.09 27.22 6.28
CA LEU A 16 -10.14 26.81 5.24
C LEU A 16 -9.09 25.85 5.81
N VAL A 17 -8.58 26.10 7.02
CA VAL A 17 -7.67 25.20 7.74
C VAL A 17 -8.36 23.89 8.08
N PHE A 18 -9.62 23.95 8.54
CA PHE A 18 -10.41 22.74 8.82
C PHE A 18 -10.63 21.92 7.54
N SER A 19 -10.93 22.57 6.40
CA SER A 19 -11.02 21.91 5.09
C SER A 19 -9.68 21.33 4.63
N LEU A 20 -8.55 22.01 4.86
CA LEU A 20 -7.22 21.52 4.54
C LEU A 20 -6.80 20.33 5.42
N SER A 21 -7.17 20.33 6.71
CA SER A 21 -6.95 19.18 7.60
C SER A 21 -7.80 17.97 7.18
N ASN A 22 -9.02 18.20 6.69
CA ASN A 22 -9.86 17.14 6.10
C ASN A 22 -9.33 16.64 4.75
N LEU A 23 -8.52 17.43 4.04
CA LEU A 23 -7.87 17.00 2.79
C LEU A 23 -6.84 15.88 3.03
N SER A 24 -6.21 15.84 4.20
CA SER A 24 -5.35 14.72 4.62
C SER A 24 -6.12 13.40 4.82
N CYS A 25 -7.45 13.47 4.98
CA CYS A 25 -8.33 12.30 5.11
C CYS A 25 -9.02 11.93 3.78
N MET A 26 -8.74 12.62 2.68
CA MET A 26 -9.04 12.10 1.36
C MET A 26 -7.97 11.07 1.01
N LYS A 27 -8.08 9.88 1.63
CA LYS A 27 -7.57 8.64 1.05
C LYS A 27 -8.05 8.67 -0.38
N LEU A 28 -7.13 8.97 -1.30
CA LEU A 28 -7.37 8.84 -2.72
C LEU A 28 -7.74 7.38 -2.91
N SER A 29 -9.04 7.08 -2.91
CA SER A 29 -9.60 5.85 -3.43
C SER A 29 -9.26 5.89 -4.92
N ARG A 30 -8.01 5.58 -5.25
CA ARG A 30 -7.61 5.41 -6.63
C ARG A 30 -8.48 4.25 -7.13
N PRO A 31 -9.36 4.49 -8.12
CA PRO A 31 -10.15 3.43 -8.71
C PRO A 31 -9.21 2.30 -9.12
N GLN A 32 -9.71 1.07 -9.15
CA GLN A 32 -8.99 -0.22 -9.29
C GLN A 32 -8.21 -0.40 -10.61
N TYR A 33 -7.47 0.62 -11.03
CA TYR A 33 -6.49 0.54 -12.10
C TYR A 33 -5.13 0.46 -11.43
N TYR A 34 -4.53 -0.73 -11.48
CA TYR A 34 -3.17 -0.94 -11.02
C TYR A 34 -2.25 0.05 -11.72
N ARG A 35 -1.26 0.57 -10.99
CA ARG A 35 -0.13 1.22 -11.66
C ARG A 35 0.54 0.15 -12.53
N GLU A 36 0.47 0.33 -13.85
CA GLU A 36 1.20 -0.49 -14.80
C GLU A 36 2.69 -0.13 -14.73
N LEU A 37 3.54 -1.16 -14.61
CA LEU A 37 4.98 -1.03 -14.67
C LEU A 37 5.46 -1.38 -16.07
N SER A 38 6.44 -0.65 -16.58
CA SER A 38 7.04 -0.88 -17.89
C SER A 38 8.56 -0.81 -17.81
N GLY A 39 9.26 -1.55 -18.69
CA GLY A 39 10.73 -1.56 -18.73
C GLY A 39 11.35 -2.30 -17.54
N GLU A 40 12.48 -1.79 -17.05
CA GLU A 40 13.28 -2.44 -15.99
C GLU A 40 12.52 -2.67 -14.69
N GLN A 41 11.59 -1.78 -14.32
CA GLN A 41 10.80 -1.94 -13.10
C GLN A 41 9.88 -3.16 -13.18
N LYS A 42 9.38 -3.48 -14.39
CA LYS A 42 8.52 -4.65 -14.61
C LYS A 42 9.33 -5.93 -14.47
N THR A 43 10.50 -6.00 -15.10
CA THR A 43 11.36 -7.19 -15.01
C THR A 43 11.85 -7.41 -13.58
N GLN A 44 12.25 -6.33 -12.88
CA GLN A 44 12.71 -6.42 -11.50
C GLN A 44 11.64 -6.95 -10.55
N VAL A 45 10.39 -6.46 -10.65
CA VAL A 45 9.31 -6.94 -9.77
C VAL A 45 8.90 -8.37 -10.11
N GLU A 46 8.98 -8.76 -11.39
CA GLU A 46 8.74 -10.14 -11.83
C GLU A 46 9.80 -11.10 -11.27
N ASP A 47 11.07 -10.71 -11.29
CA ASP A 47 12.17 -11.50 -10.73
C ASP A 47 12.00 -11.70 -9.22
N TRP A 48 11.62 -10.65 -8.49
CA TRP A 48 11.34 -10.75 -7.05
C TRP A 48 10.13 -11.63 -6.76
N LEU A 49 9.06 -11.52 -7.56
CA LEU A 49 7.86 -12.33 -7.40
C LEU A 49 8.18 -13.80 -7.65
N HIS A 50 8.93 -14.09 -8.71
CA HIS A 50 9.35 -15.44 -9.05
C HIS A 50 10.27 -16.04 -7.98
N SER A 51 11.22 -15.25 -7.47
CA SER A 51 12.10 -15.68 -6.38
C SER A 51 11.31 -16.01 -5.11
N GLY A 52 10.34 -15.17 -4.75
CA GLY A 52 9.43 -15.44 -3.64
C GLY A 52 8.59 -16.71 -3.83
N ASP A 53 8.08 -16.94 -5.04
CA ASP A 53 7.31 -18.14 -5.37
C ASP A 53 8.15 -19.43 -5.30
N LEU A 54 9.40 -19.38 -5.77
CA LEU A 54 10.33 -20.50 -5.63
C LEU A 54 10.63 -20.81 -4.15
N LEU A 55 10.87 -19.77 -3.35
CA LEU A 55 11.11 -19.91 -1.90
C LEU A 55 9.87 -20.50 -1.18
N TYR A 56 8.68 -20.07 -1.58
CA TYR A 56 7.43 -20.64 -1.08
C TYR A 56 7.30 -22.12 -1.42
N GLN A 57 7.68 -22.53 -2.64
CA GLN A 57 7.61 -23.93 -3.07
C GLN A 57 8.60 -24.84 -2.34
N ILE A 58 9.79 -24.35 -2.00
CA ILE A 58 10.77 -25.11 -1.22
C ILE A 58 10.43 -25.14 0.28
N GLY A 59 9.43 -24.38 0.71
CA GLY A 59 8.97 -24.31 2.11
C GLY A 59 9.69 -23.26 2.96
N ASP A 60 10.53 -22.41 2.37
CA ASP A 60 11.18 -21.29 3.06
C ASP A 60 10.25 -20.08 3.06
N TYR A 61 9.25 -20.14 3.92
CA TYR A 61 8.21 -19.12 4.01
C TYR A 61 8.75 -17.78 4.53
N GLU A 62 9.77 -17.77 5.39
CA GLU A 62 10.33 -16.53 5.92
C GLU A 62 11.01 -15.71 4.83
N LEU A 63 11.86 -16.33 4.01
CA LEU A 63 12.49 -15.64 2.89
C LEU A 63 11.47 -15.27 1.81
N ALA A 64 10.49 -16.15 1.52
CA ALA A 64 9.41 -15.83 0.58
C ALA A 64 8.66 -14.56 1.01
N LEU A 65 8.31 -14.44 2.30
CA LEU A 65 7.68 -13.27 2.87
C LEU A 65 8.52 -11.99 2.71
N ASP A 66 9.85 -12.09 2.82
CA ASP A 66 10.74 -10.93 2.63
C ASP A 66 10.67 -10.40 1.18
N TYR A 67 10.74 -11.28 0.18
CA TYR A 67 10.58 -10.88 -1.22
C TYR A 67 9.21 -10.28 -1.51
N TYR A 68 8.13 -10.87 -1.02
CA TYR A 68 6.79 -10.32 -1.21
C TYR A 68 6.62 -8.97 -0.51
N LYS A 69 7.20 -8.77 0.68
CA LYS A 69 7.19 -7.48 1.37
C LYS A 69 7.92 -6.39 0.59
N LYS A 70 9.08 -6.72 0.01
CA LYS A 70 9.82 -5.80 -0.88
C LYS A 70 8.94 -5.34 -2.05
N ILE A 71 8.21 -6.24 -2.70
CA ILE A 71 7.31 -5.86 -3.80
C ILE A 71 6.26 -4.83 -3.34
N ILE A 72 5.70 -5.01 -2.15
CA ILE A 72 4.69 -4.09 -1.59
C ILE A 72 5.29 -2.73 -1.24
N GLU A 73 6.51 -2.71 -0.71
CA GLU A 73 7.23 -1.50 -0.30
C GLU A 73 7.69 -0.67 -1.51
N TYR A 74 8.33 -1.30 -2.49
CA TYR A 74 8.91 -0.61 -3.66
C TYR A 74 7.88 -0.34 -4.76
N TYR A 75 6.87 -1.21 -4.93
CA TYR A 75 5.86 -1.10 -5.99
C TYR A 75 4.42 -1.02 -5.47
N PRO A 76 4.10 -0.10 -4.54
CA PRO A 76 2.76 -0.01 -3.95
C PRO A 76 1.70 0.37 -5.00
N GLY A 77 0.53 -0.25 -4.89
CA GLY A 77 -0.61 0.02 -5.79
C GLY A 77 -0.47 -0.56 -7.19
N THR A 78 0.50 -1.47 -7.41
CA THR A 78 0.63 -2.26 -8.64
C THR A 78 -0.11 -3.59 -8.52
N ARG A 79 -0.33 -4.27 -9.66
CA ARG A 79 -0.89 -5.63 -9.68
C ARG A 79 0.00 -6.61 -8.89
N TYR A 80 1.31 -6.45 -9.02
CA TYR A 80 2.30 -7.27 -8.31
C TYR A 80 2.22 -7.11 -6.79
N ALA A 81 1.99 -5.90 -6.28
CA ALA A 81 1.80 -5.69 -4.85
C ALA A 81 0.49 -6.33 -4.33
N GLN A 82 -0.58 -6.40 -5.12
CA GLN A 82 -1.76 -7.17 -4.73
C GLN A 82 -1.49 -8.67 -4.72
N GLU A 83 -0.80 -9.17 -5.74
CA GLU A 83 -0.42 -10.57 -5.86
C GLU A 83 0.45 -11.00 -4.68
N ALA A 84 1.49 -10.22 -4.37
CA ALA A 84 2.34 -10.42 -3.20
C ALA A 84 1.55 -10.42 -1.88
N ASN A 85 0.59 -9.50 -1.70
CA ASN A 85 -0.30 -9.50 -0.53
C ASN A 85 -1.15 -10.78 -0.42
N GLY A 86 -1.62 -11.30 -1.56
CA GLY A 86 -2.33 -12.57 -1.63
C GLY A 86 -1.47 -13.73 -1.12
N LYS A 87 -0.25 -13.84 -1.62
CA LYS A 87 0.72 -14.86 -1.20
C LYS A 87 1.05 -14.79 0.30
N ILE A 88 1.32 -13.58 0.81
CA ILE A 88 1.57 -13.36 2.25
C ILE A 88 0.37 -13.83 3.10
N LYS A 89 -0.86 -13.57 2.64
CA LYS A 89 -2.07 -13.98 3.36
C LYS A 89 -2.24 -15.51 3.37
N GLU A 90 -1.86 -16.18 2.29
CA GLU A 90 -1.86 -17.65 2.22
C GLU A 90 -0.87 -18.26 3.21
N ILE A 91 0.37 -17.76 3.26
CA ILE A 91 1.40 -18.19 4.22
C ILE A 91 0.92 -18.01 5.66
N LYS A 92 0.44 -16.81 6.01
CA LYS A 92 -0.05 -16.55 7.38
C LYS A 92 -1.21 -17.48 7.77
N LYS A 93 -2.06 -17.84 6.81
CA LYS A 93 -3.18 -18.76 7.05
C LYS A 93 -2.69 -20.19 7.26
N SER A 94 -1.64 -20.63 6.57
CA SER A 94 -1.07 -21.97 6.78
C SER A 94 -0.39 -22.07 8.15
N GLU A 95 0.31 -21.03 8.60
CA GLU A 95 0.93 -20.94 9.94
C GLU A 95 -0.12 -21.04 11.06
N GLN A 96 -1.18 -20.24 11.00
CA GLN A 96 -2.25 -20.26 12.01
C GLN A 96 -2.93 -21.63 12.15
N LYS A 97 -3.03 -22.38 11.05
CA LYS A 97 -3.61 -23.72 11.05
C LYS A 97 -2.71 -24.73 11.77
N LEU A 98 -1.39 -24.56 11.69
CA LEU A 98 -0.40 -25.42 12.36
C LEU A 98 -0.41 -25.21 13.87
N GLU A 99 -0.58 -23.98 14.35
CA GLU A 99 -0.60 -23.65 15.78
C GLU A 99 -1.89 -24.05 16.50
N SER A 100 -2.99 -24.25 15.76
CA SER A 100 -4.30 -24.61 16.32
C SER A 100 -4.50 -26.10 16.60
N LYS A 101 -3.45 -26.92 16.46
CA LYS A 101 -3.51 -28.40 16.54
C LYS A 101 -2.67 -28.91 17.70
#